data_AF-C1CW17-F1
#
_entry.id   AF-C1CW17-F1
#
_cell.length_a   1.000
_cell.length_b   1.000
_cell.length_c   1.000
_cell.angle_alpha   90.00
_cell.angle_beta   90.00
_cell.angle_gamma   90.00
#
_symmetry.space_group_name_H-M   'P 1'
#
loop_
_entity.id
_entity.type
_entity.pdbx_description
1 polymer ?
#
loop_
_entity_poly.entity_id
_entity_poly.type
_entity_poly.pdbx_seq_one_letter_code
_entity_poly.pdbx_strand_id
1 'polypeptide(L)'
;MSAFDELQAVIRRHAAARQAEQQACETVLTGLYQALRTAGGPGMPLNNVMLDMALDPEVRLRPLPLGAFHVGWLRLGVCEVMVRVRWTGAAFHGEFGPGGTFQLTSVSEEDLAVLARQLLRELTATYASEDLPGGPDTLN
;
A
#
# COMPACT_ATOMS: atom_id res chain seq x y z
N MET A 1 39.62 -12.62 2.25
CA MET A 1 38.20 -12.72 2.67
C MET A 1 37.41 -13.33 1.55
N SER A 2 36.39 -14.15 1.83
CA SER A 2 35.55 -14.74 0.79
C SER A 2 34.45 -13.76 0.36
N ALA A 3 33.95 -13.89 -0.88
CA ALA A 3 32.80 -13.14 -1.35
C ALA A 3 31.54 -13.36 -0.47
N PHE A 4 31.45 -14.51 0.19
CA PHE A 4 30.39 -14.80 1.15
C PHE A 4 30.51 -13.94 2.42
N ASP A 5 31.72 -13.78 2.97
CA ASP A 5 31.96 -12.93 4.15
C ASP A 5 31.65 -11.46 3.84
N GLU A 6 31.99 -11.01 2.62
CA GLU A 6 31.69 -9.67 2.14
C GLU A 6 30.18 -9.42 2.06
N LEU A 7 29.42 -10.36 1.49
CA LEU A 7 27.97 -10.31 1.45
C LEU A 7 27.36 -10.24 2.87
N GLN A 8 27.83 -11.09 3.78
CA GLN A 8 27.37 -11.09 5.18
C GLN A 8 27.68 -9.76 5.87
N ALA A 9 28.87 -9.20 5.65
CA ALA A 9 29.27 -7.92 6.23
C ALA A 9 28.39 -6.76 5.71
N VAL A 10 28.12 -6.70 4.40
CA VAL A 10 27.25 -5.70 3.79
C VAL A 10 25.82 -5.83 4.32
N ILE A 11 25.28 -7.05 4.38
CA ILE A 11 23.94 -7.28 4.93
C ILE A 11 23.88 -6.74 6.37
N ARG A 12 24.82 -7.11 7.24
CA ARG A 12 24.82 -6.68 8.64
C ARG A 12 24.97 -5.16 8.79
N ARG A 13 25.83 -4.53 8.00
CA ARG A 13 26.06 -3.08 8.01
C ARG A 13 24.77 -2.27 7.80
N HIS A 14 23.85 -2.78 6.97
CA HIS A 14 22.59 -2.10 6.67
C HIS A 14 21.38 -2.61 7.47
N ALA A 15 21.58 -3.44 8.50
CA ALA A 15 20.48 -4.02 9.27
C ALA A 15 19.59 -2.97 9.94
N ALA A 16 20.20 -2.00 10.63
CA ALA A 16 19.46 -0.93 11.31
C ALA A 16 18.67 -0.05 10.33
N ALA A 17 19.28 0.29 9.18
CA ALA A 17 18.61 1.08 8.14
C ALA A 17 17.37 0.36 7.59
N ARG A 18 17.47 -0.96 7.34
CA ARG A 18 16.32 -1.75 6.87
C ARG A 18 15.21 -1.82 7.91
N GLN A 19 15.56 -1.97 9.19
CA GLN A 19 14.57 -1.98 10.26
C GLN A 19 13.86 -0.62 10.37
N ALA A 20 14.59 0.49 10.26
CA ALA A 20 14.00 1.82 10.27
C ALA A 20 13.07 2.06 9.06
N GLU A 21 13.48 1.62 7.87
CA GLU A 21 12.66 1.71 6.66
C GLU A 21 11.39 0.87 6.76
N GLN A 22 11.50 -0.36 7.27
CA GLN A 22 10.36 -1.23 7.52
C GLN A 22 9.37 -0.55 8.48
N GLN A 23 9.84 -0.03 9.62
CA GLN A 23 8.98 0.65 10.58
C GLN A 23 8.30 1.89 9.97
N ALA A 24 9.01 2.65 9.15
CA ALA A 24 8.47 3.82 8.48
C ALA A 24 7.36 3.43 7.48
N CYS A 25 7.59 2.40 6.66
CA CYS A 25 6.60 1.89 5.72
C CYS A 25 5.37 1.30 6.41
N GLU A 26 5.57 0.53 7.50
CA GLU A 26 4.48 0.00 8.32
C GLU A 26 3.66 1.12 8.98
N THR A 27 4.30 2.24 9.33
CA THR A 27 3.61 3.42 9.88
C THR A 27 2.68 4.04 8.84
N VAL A 28 3.10 4.14 7.57
CA VAL A 28 2.25 4.59 6.47
C VAL A 28 1.06 3.66 6.28
N LEU A 29 1.28 2.34 6.21
CA LEU A 29 0.21 1.35 6.02
C LEU A 29 -0.80 1.38 7.18
N THR A 30 -0.30 1.46 8.42
CA THR A 30 -1.14 1.55 9.62
C THR A 30 -1.92 2.87 9.66
N GLY A 31 -1.29 3.98 9.27
CA GLY A 31 -1.95 5.28 9.16
C GLY A 31 -3.05 5.29 8.09
N LEU A 32 -2.79 4.68 6.93
CA LEU A 32 -3.78 4.54 5.86
C LEU A 32 -4.99 3.71 6.33
N TYR A 33 -4.74 2.61 7.03
CA TYR A 33 -5.76 1.79 7.66
C TYR A 33 -6.65 2.61 8.61
N GLN A 34 -6.04 3.43 9.48
CA GLN A 34 -6.77 4.28 10.42
C GLN A 34 -7.62 5.32 9.67
N ALA A 35 -7.06 5.97 8.65
CA ALA A 35 -7.75 6.94 7.82
C ALA A 35 -8.94 6.32 7.06
N LEU A 36 -8.80 5.10 6.55
CA LEU A 36 -9.90 4.38 5.89
C LEU A 36 -11.01 4.03 6.88
N ARG A 37 -10.66 3.62 8.09
CA ARG A 37 -11.64 3.32 9.14
C ARG A 37 -12.51 4.54 9.49
N THR A 38 -12.01 5.77 9.34
CA THR A 38 -12.74 7.02 9.61
C THR A 38 -13.28 7.71 8.36
N ALA A 39 -13.01 7.18 7.16
CA ALA A 39 -13.39 7.78 5.88
C ALA A 39 -14.92 7.84 5.62
N GLY A 40 -15.73 7.08 6.36
CA GLY A 40 -17.19 7.12 6.30
C GLY A 40 -17.81 8.41 6.88
N GLY A 41 -17.01 9.29 7.48
CA GLY A 41 -17.44 10.54 8.09
C GLY A 41 -17.56 10.48 9.62
N PRO A 42 -17.77 11.63 10.28
CA PRO A 42 -17.84 11.70 11.74
C PRO A 42 -18.95 10.78 12.29
N GLY A 43 -18.57 9.79 13.11
CA GLY A 43 -19.52 8.88 13.75
C GLY A 43 -19.95 7.66 12.92
N MET A 44 -19.43 7.47 11.69
CA MET A 44 -19.67 6.27 10.88
C MET A 44 -18.35 5.55 10.54
N PRO A 45 -17.70 4.92 11.53
CA PRO A 45 -16.51 4.13 11.25
C PRO A 45 -16.88 2.95 10.34
N LEU A 46 -16.05 2.69 9.33
CA LEU A 46 -16.14 1.46 8.57
C LEU A 46 -15.69 0.32 9.50
N ASN A 47 -16.66 -0.38 10.11
CA ASN A 47 -16.38 -1.42 11.11
C ASN A 47 -15.68 -2.66 10.53
N ASN A 48 -15.67 -2.80 9.20
CA ASN A 48 -15.15 -3.97 8.50
C ASN A 48 -13.84 -3.67 7.75
N VAL A 49 -13.04 -2.71 8.24
CA VAL A 49 -11.69 -2.47 7.72
C VAL A 49 -10.69 -3.35 8.48
N MET A 50 -9.83 -4.08 7.76
CA MET A 50 -8.69 -4.80 8.34
C MET A 50 -7.42 -4.50 7.56
N LEU A 51 -6.27 -4.65 8.23
CA LEU A 51 -4.94 -4.57 7.65
C LEU A 51 -4.16 -5.83 8.00
N ASP A 52 -3.70 -6.53 6.98
CA ASP A 52 -2.81 -7.68 7.11
C ASP A 52 -1.47 -7.38 6.42
N MET A 53 -0.40 -7.31 7.20
CA MET A 53 0.95 -7.12 6.66
C MET A 53 1.36 -8.37 5.88
N ALA A 54 1.90 -8.17 4.69
CA ALA A 54 2.23 -9.25 3.77
C ALA A 54 3.63 -9.08 3.16
N LEU A 55 4.11 -10.17 2.56
CA LEU A 55 5.31 -10.15 1.75
C LEU A 55 4.96 -9.70 0.34
N ASP A 56 5.79 -8.86 -0.24
CA ASP A 56 5.64 -8.49 -1.64
C ASP A 56 5.83 -9.72 -2.56
N PRO A 57 4.85 -10.05 -3.41
CA PRO A 57 4.95 -11.18 -4.34
C PRO A 57 6.03 -10.99 -5.41
N GLU A 58 6.55 -9.78 -5.63
CA GLU A 58 7.61 -9.47 -6.60
C GLU A 58 9.02 -9.53 -5.97
N VAL A 59 9.14 -9.49 -4.65
CA VAL A 59 10.46 -9.51 -3.99
C VAL A 59 11.02 -10.93 -3.97
N ARG A 60 12.25 -11.09 -4.49
CA ARG A 60 12.97 -12.38 -4.56
C ARG A 60 14.16 -12.51 -3.61
N LEU A 61 14.53 -11.43 -2.91
CA LEU A 61 15.69 -11.40 -2.03
C LEU A 61 15.29 -11.28 -0.56
N ARG A 62 16.00 -12.01 0.30
CA ARG A 62 15.87 -11.94 1.76
C ARG A 62 17.26 -11.83 2.40
N PRO A 63 17.50 -10.87 3.32
CA PRO A 63 16.56 -9.82 3.77
C PRO A 63 16.20 -8.84 2.64
N LEU A 64 15.10 -8.09 2.81
CA LEU A 64 14.67 -7.10 1.81
C LEU A 64 15.80 -6.09 1.56
N PRO A 65 16.14 -5.77 0.31
CA PRO A 65 17.00 -4.63 0.01
C PRO A 65 16.37 -3.31 0.51
N LEU A 66 17.21 -2.29 0.76
CA LEU A 66 16.71 -0.94 1.02
C LEU A 66 15.99 -0.39 -0.22
N GLY A 67 14.93 0.39 -0.01
CA GLY A 67 14.02 0.90 -1.03
C GLY A 67 13.09 -0.14 -1.63
N ALA A 68 13.04 -1.36 -1.08
CA ALA A 68 12.09 -2.39 -1.50
C ALA A 68 10.67 -2.04 -1.04
N PHE A 69 9.68 -2.60 -1.73
CA PHE A 69 8.28 -2.43 -1.36
C PHE A 69 7.94 -3.29 -0.13
N HIS A 70 7.19 -2.66 0.77
CA HIS A 70 6.49 -3.24 1.90
C HIS A 70 5.01 -3.28 1.60
N VAL A 71 4.33 -4.36 1.99
CA VAL A 71 2.97 -4.65 1.49
C VAL A 71 2.01 -4.86 2.64
N GLY A 72 0.80 -4.32 2.49
CA GLY A 72 -0.33 -4.60 3.34
C GLY A 72 -1.58 -4.86 2.50
N TRP A 73 -2.34 -5.89 2.86
CA TRP A 73 -3.69 -6.09 2.36
C TRP A 73 -4.67 -5.32 3.22
N LEU A 74 -5.43 -4.42 2.58
CA LEU A 74 -6.53 -3.71 3.20
C LEU A 74 -7.83 -4.38 2.78
N ARG A 75 -8.55 -4.92 3.75
CA ARG A 75 -9.89 -5.46 3.55
C ARG A 75 -10.91 -4.37 3.86
N LEU A 76 -11.79 -4.08 2.90
CA LEU A 76 -12.82 -3.04 2.93
C LEU A 76 -14.19 -3.70 2.76
N GLY A 77 -14.64 -4.43 3.79
CA GLY A 77 -15.82 -5.27 3.68
C GLY A 77 -15.58 -6.50 2.79
N VAL A 78 -16.15 -6.50 1.59
CA VAL A 78 -16.03 -7.59 0.60
C VAL A 78 -14.92 -7.38 -0.43
N CYS A 79 -14.33 -6.19 -0.48
CA CYS A 79 -13.20 -5.88 -1.35
C CYS A 79 -11.89 -6.01 -0.58
N GLU A 80 -10.89 -6.63 -1.17
CA GLU A 80 -9.51 -6.63 -0.67
C GLU A 80 -8.63 -5.90 -1.67
N VAL A 81 -7.78 -5.00 -1.18
CA VAL A 81 -6.84 -4.26 -2.00
C VAL A 81 -5.43 -4.41 -1.44
N MET A 82 -4.50 -4.82 -2.29
CA MET A 82 -3.08 -4.81 -1.96
C MET A 82 -2.57 -3.38 -2.07
N VAL A 83 -1.89 -2.92 -1.02
CA VAL A 83 -1.15 -1.65 -1.02
C VAL A 83 0.32 -1.94 -0.83
N ARG A 84 1.15 -1.38 -1.70
CA ARG A 84 2.60 -1.47 -1.63
C ARG A 84 3.15 -0.08 -1.35
N VAL A 85 4.13 0.03 -0.47
CA VAL A 85 4.81 1.30 -0.17
C VAL A 85 6.30 1.08 -0.02
N ARG A 86 7.11 2.02 -0.49
CA ARG A 86 8.56 2.04 -0.30
C ARG A 86 9.03 3.44 0.07
N TRP A 87 10.14 3.52 0.78
CA TRP A 87 10.82 4.78 1.04
C TRP A 87 11.91 5.03 -0.02
N THR A 88 11.92 6.21 -0.61
CA THR A 88 12.91 6.58 -1.64
C THR A 88 14.02 7.51 -1.12
N GLY A 89 14.05 7.78 0.19
CA GLY A 89 14.98 8.73 0.81
C GLY A 89 14.39 10.13 1.02
N ALA A 90 13.41 10.53 0.21
CA ALA A 90 12.76 11.84 0.29
C ALA A 90 11.23 11.76 0.45
N ALA A 91 10.61 10.68 -0.04
CA ALA A 91 9.17 10.48 0.00
C ALA A 91 8.83 8.99 0.02
N PHE A 92 7.65 8.67 0.52
CA PHE A 92 7.01 7.37 0.35
C PHE A 92 6.35 7.31 -1.01
N HIS A 93 6.66 6.27 -1.77
CA HIS A 93 6.02 5.96 -3.04
C HIS A 93 5.23 4.69 -2.86
N GLY A 94 4.01 4.65 -3.36
CA GLY A 94 3.20 3.45 -3.26
C GLY A 94 2.23 3.25 -4.39
N GLU A 95 1.69 2.04 -4.38
CA GLU A 95 0.79 1.51 -5.39
C GLU A 95 -0.39 0.85 -4.66
N PHE A 96 -1.59 0.94 -5.22
CA PHE A 96 -2.74 0.20 -4.73
C PHE A 96 -3.63 -0.26 -5.88
N GLY A 97 -4.20 -1.46 -5.73
CA GLY A 97 -5.12 -2.02 -6.72
C GLY A 97 -4.47 -2.17 -8.11
N PRO A 98 -5.26 -2.08 -9.20
CA PRO A 98 -4.79 -2.40 -10.56
C PRO A 98 -3.98 -1.30 -11.25
N GLY A 99 -3.81 -0.12 -10.64
CA GLY A 99 -3.08 0.99 -11.26
C GLY A 99 -3.02 2.28 -10.45
N GLY A 100 -3.58 2.29 -9.23
CA GLY A 100 -3.49 3.43 -8.33
C GLY A 100 -2.06 3.61 -7.87
N THR A 101 -1.58 4.85 -7.90
CA THR A 101 -0.24 5.22 -7.41
C THR A 101 -0.34 6.44 -6.51
N PHE A 102 0.58 6.55 -5.56
CA PHE A 102 0.64 7.71 -4.67
C PHE A 102 2.08 8.05 -4.28
N GLN A 103 2.24 9.31 -3.89
CA GLN A 103 3.46 9.83 -3.31
C GLN A 103 3.12 10.65 -2.07
N LEU A 104 3.78 10.36 -0.95
CA LEU A 104 3.64 11.10 0.30
C LEU A 104 5.01 11.62 0.72
N THR A 105 5.15 12.93 0.88
CA THR A 105 6.35 13.56 1.47
C THR A 105 6.30 13.57 3.01
N SER A 106 5.11 13.42 3.58
CA SER A 106 4.84 13.42 5.02
C SER A 106 3.79 12.37 5.36
N VAL A 107 3.80 11.86 6.61
CA VAL A 107 2.81 10.90 7.12
C VAL A 107 1.90 11.63 8.11
N SER A 108 1.20 12.66 7.62
CA SER A 108 0.21 13.40 8.39
C SER A 108 -1.17 12.75 8.29
N GLU A 109 -2.03 12.99 9.27
CA GLU A 109 -3.42 12.51 9.25
C GLU A 109 -4.19 13.07 8.04
N GLU A 110 -3.94 14.33 7.67
CA GLU A 110 -4.58 14.98 6.53
C GLU A 110 -4.18 14.33 5.20
N ASP A 111 -2.87 14.11 4.99
CA ASP A 111 -2.35 13.47 3.79
C ASP A 111 -2.92 12.04 3.63
N LEU A 112 -2.96 11.29 4.73
CA LEU A 112 -3.52 9.93 4.76
C LEU A 112 -5.03 9.93 4.53
N ALA A 113 -5.77 10.92 5.05
CA ALA A 113 -7.21 11.06 4.81
C ALA A 113 -7.52 11.40 3.34
N VAL A 114 -6.69 12.23 2.70
CA VAL A 114 -6.78 12.50 1.26
C VAL A 114 -6.54 11.22 0.46
N LEU A 115 -5.47 10.49 0.77
CA LEU A 115 -5.13 9.22 0.12
C LEU A 115 -6.23 8.16 0.31
N ALA A 116 -6.78 8.01 1.51
CA ALA A 116 -7.87 7.09 1.80
C ALA A 116 -9.11 7.37 0.93
N ARG A 117 -9.50 8.65 0.80
CA ARG A 117 -10.62 9.05 -0.05
C ARG A 117 -10.34 8.82 -1.54
N GLN A 118 -9.11 9.07 -1.99
CA GLN A 118 -8.69 8.79 -3.37
C GLN A 118 -8.79 7.29 -3.66
N LEU A 119 -8.22 6.45 -2.79
CA LEU A 119 -8.26 5.00 -2.90
C LEU A 119 -9.70 4.49 -3.00
N LEU A 120 -10.59 4.92 -2.11
CA LEU A 120 -12.01 4.52 -2.15
C LEU A 120 -12.69 4.92 -3.47
N ARG A 121 -12.39 6.13 -3.98
CA ARG A 121 -12.93 6.61 -5.24
C ARG A 121 -12.46 5.77 -6.42
N GLU A 122 -11.17 5.47 -6.50
CA GLU A 122 -10.59 4.67 -7.58
C GLU A 122 -11.08 3.21 -7.56
N LEU A 123 -11.18 2.60 -6.38
CA LEU A 123 -11.77 1.27 -6.25
C LEU A 123 -13.24 1.27 -6.67
N THR A 124 -14.02 2.26 -6.23
CA THR A 124 -15.42 2.41 -6.66
C THR A 124 -15.53 2.54 -8.18
N ALA A 125 -14.68 3.37 -8.79
CA ALA A 125 -14.65 3.55 -10.23
C ALA A 125 -14.26 2.27 -10.98
N THR A 126 -13.34 1.47 -10.44
CA THR A 126 -12.91 0.19 -11.01
C THR A 126 -14.10 -0.78 -11.13
N TYR A 127 -14.85 -0.97 -10.04
CA TYR A 127 -16.01 -1.87 -10.05
C TYR A 127 -17.24 -1.28 -10.77
N ALA A 128 -17.42 0.04 -10.75
CA ALA A 128 -18.50 0.71 -11.50
C ALA A 128 -18.25 0.71 -13.02
N SER A 129 -17.01 0.52 -13.47
CA SER A 129 -16.68 0.46 -14.91
C SER A 129 -16.99 -0.92 -15.53
N GLU A 130 -17.22 -1.96 -14.73
CA GLU A 130 -17.68 -3.28 -15.22
C GLU A 130 -19.17 -3.27 -15.63
N ASP A 131 -19.91 -2.18 -15.41
CA ASP A 131 -21.34 -2.03 -15.74
C ASP A 131 -21.64 -1.72 -17.22
N LEU A 132 -20.67 -1.79 -18.13
CA LEU A 132 -20.93 -1.69 -19.58
C LEU A 132 -20.07 -2.65 -20.42
N PRO A 133 -20.68 -3.78 -20.82
CA PRO A 133 -20.58 -4.19 -22.21
C PRO A 133 -21.98 -4.42 -22.82
N GLY A 134 -22.24 -3.68 -23.90
CA GLY A 134 -23.31 -3.82 -24.91
C GLY A 134 -24.39 -4.90 -24.73
N GLY A 135 -25.63 -4.44 -24.50
CA GLY A 135 -26.82 -5.11 -25.02
C GLY A 135 -27.00 -4.74 -26.51
N PRO A 136 -27.26 -5.70 -27.40
CA PRO A 136 -27.17 -5.49 -28.85
C PRO A 136 -28.29 -4.59 -29.39
N ASP A 137 -27.93 -3.80 -30.39
CA ASP A 137 -28.84 -3.40 -31.47
C ASP A 137 -29.59 -4.64 -31.98
N THR A 138 -30.83 -4.78 -31.54
CA THR A 138 -31.90 -5.38 -32.34
C THR A 138 -33.20 -4.75 -31.88
N LEU A 139 -33.73 -3.82 -32.68
CA LEU A 139 -35.17 -3.66 -33.02
C LEU A 139 -35.38 -2.37 -33.83
N ASN A 140 -35.16 -2.45 -35.15
CA ASN A 140 -36.14 -2.16 -36.22
C ASN A 140 -35.44 -1.93 -37.57
#